data_AF-A0A7V9I3Z0-F1
#
_entry.id   AF-A0A7V9I3Z0-F1
#
_cell.length_a   1.000
_cell.length_b   1.000
_cell.length_c   1.000
_cell.angle_alpha   90.00
_cell.angle_beta   90.00
_cell.angle_gamma   90.00
#
_symmetry.space_group_name_H-M   'P 1'
#
loop_
_entity.id
_entity.type
_entity.pdbx_description
1 polymer ?
#
loop_
_entity_poly.entity_id
_entity_poly.type
_entity_poly.pdbx_seq_one_letter_code
_entity_poly.pdbx_strand_id
1 'polypeptide(L)'
;GDEKTGAAIIARALEEPIRQLSNNAGLEGSIVVDKIRTGTKGHGLNVDTGVYEDLVKSGIIDPTMVTRSALQNAASIAKNILTTEAIVAEAPEKAGAGGMPGGGMGDMGGMM
;
A
#
# COMPACT_ATOMS: atom_id res chain seq x y z
N GLY A 1 -0.87 17.23 -21.61
CA GLY A 1 -1.30 18.06 -20.47
C GLY A 1 -1.39 17.20 -19.24
N ASP A 2 -1.49 17.83 -18.08
CA ASP A 2 -1.36 17.18 -16.77
C ASP A 2 -2.39 16.07 -16.54
N GLU A 3 -3.61 16.24 -17.04
CA GLU A 3 -4.66 15.21 -16.98
C GLU A 3 -4.25 13.91 -17.69
N LYS A 4 -3.57 14.01 -18.85
CA LYS A 4 -3.06 12.85 -19.57
C LYS A 4 -1.97 12.13 -18.77
N THR A 5 -1.11 12.89 -18.10
CA THR A 5 -0.08 12.35 -17.20
C THR A 5 -0.73 11.64 -16.01
N GLY A 6 -1.74 12.25 -15.38
CA GLY A 6 -2.52 11.63 -14.31
C GLY A 6 -3.18 10.32 -14.73
N ALA A 7 -3.82 10.28 -15.89
CA ALA A 7 -4.40 9.06 -16.44
C ALA A 7 -3.35 7.97 -16.67
N ALA A 8 -2.16 8.32 -17.16
CA ALA A 8 -1.06 7.38 -17.34
C ALA A 8 -0.54 6.82 -16.00
N ILE A 9 -0.49 7.64 -14.94
CA ILE A 9 -0.14 7.19 -13.59
C ILE A 9 -1.13 6.14 -13.09
N ILE A 10 -2.43 6.39 -13.24
CA ILE A 10 -3.47 5.43 -12.85
C ILE A 10 -3.36 4.14 -13.67
N ALA A 11 -3.22 4.23 -14.99
CA ALA A 11 -3.11 3.06 -15.86
C ALA A 11 -1.94 2.15 -15.45
N ARG A 12 -0.78 2.73 -15.13
CA ARG A 12 0.37 1.98 -14.63
C ARG A 12 0.12 1.38 -13.25
N ALA A 13 -0.49 2.14 -12.33
CA ALA A 13 -0.75 1.67 -10.97
C ALA A 13 -1.69 0.45 -10.92
N LEU A 14 -2.58 0.29 -11.91
CA LEU A 14 -3.47 -0.88 -12.01
C LEU A 14 -2.72 -2.20 -12.27
N GLU A 15 -1.46 -2.16 -12.70
CA GLU A 15 -0.62 -3.36 -12.87
C GLU A 15 -0.02 -3.86 -11.55
N GLU A 16 0.04 -3.01 -10.51
CA GLU A 16 0.72 -3.32 -9.25
C GLU A 16 0.09 -4.47 -8.46
N PRO A 17 -1.25 -4.62 -8.36
CA PRO A 17 -1.84 -5.73 -7.60
C PRO A 17 -1.37 -7.10 -8.10
N ILE A 18 -1.40 -7.34 -9.43
CA ILE A 18 -0.96 -8.62 -9.99
C ILE A 18 0.56 -8.79 -9.94
N ARG A 19 1.33 -7.70 -10.09
CA ARG A 19 2.78 -7.71 -9.90
C ARG A 19 3.13 -8.18 -8.48
N GLN A 20 2.46 -7.63 -7.47
CA GLN A 20 2.67 -8.01 -6.08
C GLN A 20 2.29 -9.46 -5.81
N LEU A 21 1.14 -9.92 -6.31
CA LEU A 21 0.73 -11.33 -6.16
C LEU A 21 1.72 -12.28 -6.82
N SER A 22 2.21 -11.94 -8.01
CA SER A 22 3.20 -12.74 -8.74
C SER A 22 4.51 -12.85 -7.97
N ASN A 23 5.02 -11.73 -7.46
CA ASN A 23 6.24 -11.70 -6.66
C ASN A 23 6.07 -12.51 -5.36
N ASN A 24 4.91 -12.43 -4.71
CA ASN A 24 4.61 -13.23 -3.52
C ASN A 24 4.59 -14.74 -3.84
N ALA A 25 4.19 -15.12 -5.07
CA ALA A 25 4.22 -16.49 -5.57
C ALA A 25 5.60 -16.92 -6.10
N GLY A 26 6.65 -16.08 -5.97
CA GLY A 26 8.00 -16.38 -6.46
C GLY A 26 8.16 -16.27 -7.98
N LEU A 27 7.20 -15.66 -8.68
CA LEU A 27 7.25 -15.39 -10.11
C LEU A 27 7.80 -13.98 -10.36
N GLU A 28 8.35 -13.75 -11.55
CA GLU A 28 8.79 -12.40 -11.93
C GLU A 28 7.60 -11.57 -12.42
N GLY A 29 7.17 -10.61 -11.59
CA GLY A 29 5.93 -9.86 -11.81
C GLY A 29 5.92 -9.02 -13.10
N SER A 30 7.07 -8.57 -13.62
CA SER A 30 7.11 -7.75 -14.84
C SER A 30 6.76 -8.56 -16.09
N ILE A 31 7.27 -9.79 -16.18
CA ILE A 31 6.96 -10.77 -17.22
C ILE A 31 5.49 -11.18 -17.12
N VAL A 32 4.97 -11.39 -15.90
CA VAL A 32 3.55 -11.72 -15.72
C VAL A 32 2.66 -10.60 -16.22
N VAL A 33 2.92 -9.35 -15.80
CA VAL A 33 2.16 -8.17 -16.22
C VAL A 33 2.17 -8.03 -17.75
N ASP A 34 3.34 -8.13 -18.38
CA ASP A 34 3.45 -7.97 -19.83
C ASP A 34 2.67 -9.07 -20.57
N LYS A 35 2.76 -10.32 -20.12
CA LYS A 35 2.05 -11.45 -20.72
C LYS A 35 0.52 -11.33 -20.60
N ILE A 36 0.00 -10.82 -19.48
CA ILE A 36 -1.43 -10.54 -19.32
C ILE A 36 -1.85 -9.38 -20.24
N ARG A 37 -1.04 -8.32 -20.30
CA ARG A 37 -1.34 -7.12 -21.08
C ARG A 37 -1.41 -7.38 -22.59
N THR A 38 -0.51 -8.22 -23.11
CA THR A 38 -0.52 -8.63 -24.53
C THR A 38 -1.41 -9.84 -24.81
N GLY A 39 -1.98 -10.43 -23.76
CA GLY A 39 -2.74 -11.68 -23.82
C GLY A 39 -4.19 -11.50 -24.24
N THR A 40 -4.94 -12.60 -24.15
CA THR A 40 -6.37 -12.64 -24.44
C THR A 40 -7.16 -11.95 -23.32
N LYS A 41 -8.09 -11.06 -23.68
CA LYS A 41 -8.99 -10.44 -22.70
C LYS A 41 -9.74 -11.50 -21.88
N GLY A 42 -9.84 -11.28 -20.57
CA GLY A 42 -10.46 -12.21 -19.63
C GLY A 42 -9.56 -13.36 -19.18
N HIS A 43 -8.38 -13.53 -19.80
CA HIS A 43 -7.36 -14.45 -19.28
C HIS A 43 -6.42 -13.71 -18.32
N GLY A 44 -5.97 -14.40 -17.30
CA GLY A 44 -5.01 -13.91 -16.33
C GLY A 44 -4.21 -15.05 -15.72
N LEU A 45 -3.33 -14.72 -14.77
CA LEU A 45 -2.54 -15.71 -14.05
C LEU A 45 -3.32 -16.21 -12.82
N ASN A 46 -3.54 -17.52 -12.76
CA ASN A 46 -3.86 -18.20 -11.52
C ASN A 46 -2.55 -18.36 -10.73
N VAL A 47 -2.40 -17.59 -9.66
CA VAL A 47 -1.15 -17.54 -8.88
C VAL A 47 -0.89 -18.80 -8.04
N ASP A 48 -1.93 -19.55 -7.71
CA ASP A 48 -1.81 -20.79 -6.94
C ASP A 48 -1.24 -21.93 -7.80
N THR A 49 -1.57 -21.94 -9.09
CA THR A 49 -1.16 -23.00 -10.04
C THR A 49 -0.05 -22.56 -11.01
N GLY A 50 0.15 -21.25 -11.17
CA GLY A 50 1.06 -20.67 -12.17
C GLY A 50 0.53 -20.69 -13.61
N VAL A 51 -0.75 -21.07 -13.82
CA VAL A 51 -1.34 -21.26 -15.15
C VAL A 51 -2.02 -19.97 -15.62
N TYR A 52 -1.90 -19.68 -16.92
CA TYR A 52 -2.63 -18.59 -17.58
C TYR A 52 -3.94 -19.13 -18.14
N GLU A 53 -5.06 -18.68 -17.59
CA GLU A 53 -6.38 -19.23 -17.91
C GLU A 53 -7.47 -18.16 -17.82
N ASP A 54 -8.67 -18.52 -18.29
CA ASP A 54 -9.87 -17.71 -18.15
C ASP A 54 -10.27 -17.68 -16.66
N LEU A 55 -9.95 -16.58 -15.98
CA LEU A 55 -10.09 -16.47 -14.53
C LEU A 55 -11.56 -16.60 -14.09
N VAL A 56 -12.50 -16.09 -14.91
CA VAL A 56 -13.93 -16.19 -14.63
C VAL A 56 -14.39 -17.64 -14.69
N LYS A 57 -13.97 -18.41 -15.70
CA LYS A 57 -14.30 -19.84 -15.79
C LYS A 57 -13.63 -20.67 -14.70
N SER A 58 -12.44 -20.27 -14.24
CA SER A 58 -11.75 -20.92 -13.12
C SER A 58 -12.36 -20.60 -11.74
N GLY A 59 -13.32 -19.66 -11.67
CA GLY A 59 -13.96 -19.25 -10.43
C GLY A 59 -13.22 -18.16 -9.65
N ILE A 60 -12.12 -17.63 -10.19
CA ILE A 60 -11.36 -16.52 -9.61
C ILE A 60 -12.02 -15.21 -10.07
N ILE A 61 -12.99 -14.74 -9.27
CA ILE A 61 -13.83 -13.59 -9.60
C ILE A 61 -13.83 -12.60 -8.43
N ASP A 62 -13.59 -11.33 -8.76
CA ASP A 62 -13.77 -10.21 -7.83
C ASP A 62 -15.12 -9.51 -8.07
N PRO A 63 -15.90 -9.20 -7.03
CA PRO A 63 -17.10 -8.39 -7.18
C PRO A 63 -16.75 -6.98 -7.69
N THR A 64 -17.50 -6.48 -8.67
CA THR A 64 -17.26 -5.15 -9.27
C THR A 64 -17.17 -4.01 -8.24
N MET A 65 -17.96 -4.08 -7.17
CA MET A 65 -17.97 -3.07 -6.11
C MET A 65 -16.66 -3.06 -5.32
N VAL A 66 -16.01 -4.21 -5.14
CA VAL A 66 -14.73 -4.34 -4.42
C VAL A 66 -13.62 -3.66 -5.21
N THR A 67 -13.41 -4.06 -6.48
CA THR A 67 -12.36 -3.48 -7.32
C THR A 67 -12.54 -1.97 -7.52
N ARG A 68 -13.78 -1.52 -7.73
CA ARG A 68 -14.09 -0.08 -7.90
C ARG A 68 -13.80 0.70 -6.63
N SER A 69 -14.29 0.25 -5.48
CA SER A 69 -14.13 0.96 -4.21
C SER A 69 -12.66 1.00 -3.76
N ALA A 70 -11.91 -0.08 -3.98
CA ALA A 70 -10.48 -0.12 -3.71
C ALA A 70 -9.72 0.96 -4.49
N LEU A 71 -9.95 1.06 -5.80
CA LEU A 71 -9.30 2.08 -6.64
C LEU A 71 -9.69 3.50 -6.22
N GLN A 72 -10.98 3.75 -5.95
CA GLN A 72 -11.47 5.07 -5.56
C GLN A 72 -10.87 5.52 -4.22
N ASN A 73 -10.81 4.62 -3.23
CA ASN A 73 -10.23 4.92 -1.93
C ASN A 73 -8.72 5.17 -2.02
N ALA A 74 -8.00 4.35 -2.81
CA ALA A 74 -6.57 4.53 -3.05
C ALA A 74 -6.28 5.88 -3.73
N ALA A 75 -7.04 6.23 -4.77
CA ALA A 75 -6.90 7.51 -5.47
C ALA A 75 -7.23 8.71 -4.56
N SER A 76 -8.22 8.57 -3.66
CA SER A 76 -8.58 9.60 -2.69
C SER A 76 -7.43 9.93 -1.73
N ILE A 77 -6.80 8.90 -1.16
CA ILE A 77 -5.63 9.07 -0.28
C ILE A 77 -4.44 9.63 -1.05
N ALA A 78 -4.16 9.08 -2.24
CA ALA A 78 -3.06 9.54 -3.08
C ALA A 78 -3.19 11.03 -3.42
N LYS A 79 -4.39 11.48 -3.80
CA LYS A 79 -4.69 12.89 -4.04
C LYS A 79 -4.39 13.73 -2.79
N ASN A 80 -4.89 13.32 -1.62
CA ASN A 80 -4.66 14.06 -0.39
C ASN A 80 -3.17 14.18 -0.07
N ILE A 81 -2.39 13.10 -0.19
CA ILE A 81 -0.94 13.12 0.04
C ILE A 81 -0.23 14.04 -0.96
N LEU A 82 -0.55 13.93 -2.25
CA LEU A 82 0.09 14.75 -3.30
C LEU A 82 -0.19 16.24 -3.17
N THR A 83 -1.32 16.63 -2.60
CA THR A 83 -1.70 18.04 -2.39
C THR A 83 -1.41 18.55 -0.98
N THR A 84 -0.81 17.72 -0.11
CA THR A 84 -0.47 18.12 1.26
C THR A 84 0.88 18.82 1.27
N GLU A 85 0.89 20.12 1.52
CA GLU A 85 2.10 20.94 1.54
C GLU A 85 2.82 20.94 2.90
N ALA A 86 2.11 20.63 3.99
CA ALA A 86 2.67 20.64 5.34
C ALA A 86 2.04 19.57 6.23
N ILE A 87 2.86 18.96 7.09
CA ILE A 87 2.45 18.02 8.13
C ILE A 87 2.96 18.56 9.46
N VAL A 88 2.06 18.75 10.42
CA VAL A 88 2.39 19.12 11.79
C VAL A 88 2.30 17.87 12.65
N ALA A 89 3.38 17.54 13.35
CA ALA A 89 3.45 16.40 14.24
C ALA A 89 3.91 16.85 15.64
N GLU A 90 3.39 16.20 16.66
CA GLU A 90 3.84 16.38 18.03
C GLU A 90 5.15 15.63 18.26
N ALA A 91 6.03 16.19 19.10
CA ALA A 91 7.24 15.50 19.50
C ALA A 91 6.87 14.22 20.27
N PRO A 92 7.64 13.12 20.11
CA PRO A 92 7.43 11.93 20.94
C PRO A 92 7.44 12.34 22.41
N GLU A 93 6.44 11.90 23.16
CA GLU A 93 6.47 12.08 24.60
C GLU A 93 7.77 11.47 25.11
N LYS A 94 8.54 12.24 25.89
CA LYS A 94 9.62 11.65 26.67
C LYS A 94 8.94 10.65 27.58
N ALA A 95 9.16 9.36 27.34
CA ALA A 95 8.76 8.31 28.27
C ALA A 95 9.12 8.82 29.66
N GLY A 96 8.10 8.95 30.52
CA GLY A 96 8.27 9.47 31.86
C GLY A 96 9.49 8.80 32.47
N ALA A 97 10.38 9.60 33.07
CA ALA A 97 11.38 9.06 33.96
C ALA A 97 10.61 8.19 34.95
N GLY A 98 10.62 6.88 34.69
CA GLY A 98 9.87 5.91 35.46
C GLY A 98 10.28 6.14 36.89
N GLY A 99 9.30 6.41 37.75
CA GLY A 99 9.53 6.51 39.17
C GLY A 99 10.29 5.27 39.60
N MET A 100 11.54 5.45 40.00
CA MET A 100 12.27 4.45 40.76
C MET A 100 11.71 4.54 42.19
N PRO A 101 11.05 3.50 42.71
CA PRO A 101 10.64 3.48 44.10
C PRO A 101 11.88 3.13 44.94
N GLY A 102 12.35 4.09 45.74
CA GLY A 102 13.22 3.82 46.88
C GLY A 102 14.71 4.07 46.66
N GLY A 103 15.25 4.93 47.51
CA GLY A 103 16.69 5.18 47.66
C GLY A 103 16.89 6.56 48.27
N GLY A 104 17.04 6.62 49.60
CA GLY A 104 17.10 7.85 50.36
C GLY A 104 18.38 8.68 50.18
N MET A 105 18.52 9.65 51.09
CA MET A 105 19.54 10.71 51.15
C MET A 105 19.17 11.90 50.27
N GLY A 106 18.57 12.99 50.77
CA GLY A 106 18.97 13.72 51.97
C GLY A 106 20.00 14.77 51.56
N ASP A 107 19.55 15.93 51.11
CA ASP A 107 20.27 17.18 51.42
C ASP A 107 19.30 18.37 51.37
N MET A 108 19.13 18.93 52.55
CA MET A 108 18.38 20.13 52.84
C MET A 108 19.45 21.22 52.95
N GLY A 109 19.69 21.97 51.87
CA GLY A 109 20.88 22.83 51.84
C GLY A 109 20.85 23.97 50.83
N GLY A 110 20.06 25.01 51.11
CA GLY A 110 20.56 26.38 50.97
C GLY A 110 20.14 27.22 49.75
N MET A 111 19.66 28.42 50.11
CA MET A 111 19.75 29.72 49.43
C MET A 111 18.77 30.09 48.31
N MET A 112 17.87 31.00 48.73
CA MET A 112 17.37 32.22 48.05
C MET A 112 17.08 32.15 46.55
#